data_AF-A0AAI7ZXB6-F1
#
_entry.id   AF-A0AAI7ZXB6-F1
#
_cell.length_a   1.000
_cell.length_b   1.000
_cell.length_c   1.000
_cell.angle_alpha   90.00
_cell.angle_beta   90.00
_cell.angle_gamma   90.00
#
_symmetry.space_group_name_H-M   'P 1'
#
loop_
_entity.id
_entity.type
_entity.pdbx_description
1 polymer ?
#
loop_
_entity_poly.entity_id
_entity_poly.type
_entity_poly.pdbx_seq_one_letter_code
_entity_poly.pdbx_strand_id
1 'polypeptide(L)'
;MKLISWNVNGLRACMTKGFMDFFNSVDADVFCIQESKMQQEQNTFEFKGYFDFWNCAIKKGYSGVVTFTKKEPLSVSYGINIDEHDKEGRVVTCEFESFYLVNVYTPNSQQALSRLSYRMSWEVEFKKFLKALELKKPVIVCGDLNVAHNEIDLENPKTNRKNAGFSDEERGKFNELLNAGFIDTFRYFYPNKEKAYTWWSYMQQARDKNIGWRIDYFLCSNPLKTRLKDALIYKDILGSDHCPVGLELV
;
A
#
# COMPACT_ATOMS: atom_id res chain seq x y z
N MET A 1 16.24 6.39 7.15
CA MET A 1 15.31 6.65 6.03
C MET A 1 13.88 6.39 6.48
N LYS A 2 12.94 7.30 6.20
CA LYS A 2 11.52 7.21 6.55
C LYS A 2 10.67 7.09 5.30
N LEU A 3 9.88 6.03 5.21
CA LEU A 3 8.95 5.79 4.12
C LEU A 3 7.52 5.82 4.65
N ILE A 4 6.62 6.45 3.92
CA ILE A 4 5.19 6.51 4.23
C ILE A 4 4.39 5.93 3.07
N SER A 5 3.30 5.24 3.40
CA SER A 5 2.31 4.77 2.43
C SER A 5 0.91 5.13 2.91
N TRP A 6 0.06 5.64 2.02
CA TRP A 6 -1.31 6.02 2.35
C TRP A 6 -2.26 5.87 1.16
N ASN A 7 -3.29 5.04 1.30
CA ASN A 7 -4.45 5.10 0.43
C ASN A 7 -5.29 6.33 0.79
N VAL A 8 -5.32 7.32 -0.11
CA VAL A 8 -5.96 8.61 0.16
C VAL A 8 -7.42 8.68 -0.30
N ASN A 9 -7.94 7.64 -0.94
CA ASN A 9 -9.31 7.57 -1.46
C ASN A 9 -9.71 8.84 -2.26
N GLY A 10 -8.81 9.29 -3.12
CA GLY A 10 -8.90 10.52 -3.90
C GLY A 10 -8.09 11.66 -3.31
N LEU A 11 -6.96 11.97 -3.96
CA LEU A 11 -5.98 12.94 -3.46
C LEU A 11 -6.60 14.33 -3.27
N ARG A 12 -7.36 14.84 -4.25
CA ARG A 12 -8.01 16.15 -4.15
C ARG A 12 -8.95 16.26 -2.93
N ALA A 13 -9.63 15.18 -2.56
CA ALA A 13 -10.52 15.16 -1.41
C ALA A 13 -9.74 15.05 -0.08
N CYS A 14 -8.61 14.34 -0.09
CA CYS A 14 -7.73 14.24 1.09
C CYS A 14 -6.98 15.56 1.35
N MET A 15 -6.62 16.29 0.30
CA MET A 15 -5.96 17.61 0.38
C MET A 15 -6.77 18.64 1.18
N THR A 16 -8.09 18.58 1.15
CA THR A 16 -8.95 19.48 1.93
C THR A 16 -9.12 19.07 3.40
N LYS A 17 -8.49 17.96 3.81
CA LYS A 17 -8.65 17.33 5.13
C LYS A 17 -7.31 17.13 5.87
N GLY A 18 -6.35 18.03 5.64
CA GLY A 18 -5.07 18.03 6.38
C GLY A 18 -3.98 17.13 5.79
N PHE A 19 -4.12 16.64 4.55
CA PHE A 19 -3.06 15.85 3.89
C PHE A 19 -1.71 16.57 3.90
N MET A 20 -1.67 17.86 3.50
CA MET A 20 -0.40 18.59 3.42
C MET A 20 0.21 18.86 4.80
N ASP A 21 -0.61 19.03 5.83
CA ASP A 21 -0.12 19.21 7.19
C ASP A 21 0.61 17.94 7.66
N PHE A 22 0.02 16.77 7.39
CA PHE A 22 0.69 15.50 7.66
C PHE A 22 1.92 15.28 6.78
N PHE A 23 1.80 15.51 5.46
CA PHE A 23 2.90 15.35 4.50
C PHE A 23 4.14 16.16 4.90
N ASN A 24 3.94 17.43 5.26
CA ASN A 24 5.02 18.32 5.67
C ASN A 24 5.57 17.97 7.06
N SER A 25 4.71 17.62 8.03
CA SER A 25 5.14 17.33 9.40
C SER A 25 5.86 15.98 9.54
N VAL A 26 5.48 14.97 8.75
CA VAL A 26 6.13 13.66 8.78
C VAL A 26 7.52 13.71 8.11
N ASP A 27 7.72 14.64 7.18
CA ASP A 27 8.99 14.93 6.48
C ASP A 27 9.68 13.67 5.92
N ALA A 28 8.89 12.76 5.35
CA ALA A 28 9.37 11.45 4.91
C ALA A 28 10.35 11.53 3.74
N ASP A 29 11.32 10.62 3.65
CA ASP A 29 12.21 10.54 2.48
C ASP A 29 11.44 10.10 1.24
N VAL A 30 10.45 9.22 1.42
CA VAL A 30 9.55 8.73 0.38
C VAL A 30 8.10 8.68 0.89
N PHE A 31 7.16 9.14 0.08
CA PHE A 31 5.73 9.13 0.36
C PHE A 31 4.97 8.49 -0.81
N CYS A 32 4.33 7.37 -0.54
CA CYS A 32 3.57 6.58 -1.51
C CYS A 32 2.07 6.79 -1.31
N ILE A 33 1.38 7.14 -2.38
CA ILE A 33 -0.07 7.32 -2.40
C ILE A 33 -0.71 6.21 -3.23
N GLN A 34 -1.82 5.67 -2.72
CA GLN A 34 -2.76 4.83 -3.47
C GLN A 34 -4.12 5.52 -3.60
N GLU A 35 -4.88 5.14 -4.63
CA GLU A 35 -6.14 5.78 -5.01
C GLU A 35 -6.04 7.30 -5.16
N SER A 36 -5.11 7.78 -5.99
CA SER A 36 -5.03 9.22 -6.30
C SER A 36 -6.33 9.73 -6.95
N LYS A 37 -7.01 8.89 -7.74
CA LYS A 37 -8.25 9.16 -8.50
C LYS A 37 -8.16 10.43 -9.35
N MET A 38 -6.97 10.71 -9.87
CA MET A 38 -6.75 11.87 -10.72
C MET A 38 -5.66 11.59 -11.75
N GLN A 39 -5.68 12.37 -12.82
CA GLN A 39 -4.62 12.39 -13.82
C GLN A 39 -3.55 13.40 -13.42
N GLN A 40 -2.31 13.19 -13.88
CA GLN A 40 -1.18 14.05 -13.52
C GLN A 40 -1.39 15.51 -13.94
N GLU A 41 -2.05 15.77 -15.08
CA GLU A 41 -2.32 17.13 -15.57
C GLU A 41 -3.32 17.89 -14.70
N GLN A 42 -4.04 17.18 -13.82
CA GLN A 42 -4.95 17.78 -12.84
C GLN A 42 -4.23 18.15 -11.54
N ASN A 43 -2.95 17.83 -11.40
CA ASN A 43 -2.17 18.17 -10.22
C ASN A 43 -1.84 19.67 -10.22
N THR A 44 -2.45 20.38 -9.28
CA THR A 44 -2.18 21.80 -9.00
C THR A 44 -1.47 21.99 -7.67
N PHE A 45 -0.98 20.92 -7.05
CA PHE A 45 -0.36 20.94 -5.73
C PHE A 45 1.17 20.97 -5.85
N GLU A 46 1.82 21.71 -4.95
CA GLU A 46 3.27 21.80 -4.89
C GLU A 46 3.85 20.91 -3.78
N PHE A 47 4.56 19.85 -4.16
CA PHE A 47 5.30 18.97 -3.25
C PHE A 47 6.78 19.37 -3.26
N LYS A 48 7.11 20.51 -2.63
CA LYS A 48 8.45 21.11 -2.70
C LYS A 48 9.53 20.16 -2.20
N GLY A 49 10.60 20.01 -3.00
CA GLY A 49 11.74 19.15 -2.66
C GLY A 49 11.51 17.66 -2.92
N TYR A 50 10.41 17.28 -3.57
CA TYR A 50 10.13 15.91 -3.98
C TYR A 50 10.07 15.80 -5.50
N PHE A 51 10.63 14.71 -6.01
CA PHE A 51 10.32 14.16 -7.33
C PHE A 51 9.04 13.36 -7.22
N ASP A 52 8.16 13.43 -8.22
CA ASP A 52 6.88 12.73 -8.24
C ASP A 52 6.71 11.84 -9.48
N PHE A 53 6.22 10.62 -9.24
CA PHE A 53 6.03 9.61 -10.28
C PHE A 53 4.60 9.08 -10.24
N TRP A 54 3.83 9.38 -11.27
CA TRP A 54 2.39 9.11 -11.34
C TRP A 54 2.12 7.92 -12.25
N ASN A 55 1.35 6.93 -11.78
CA ASN A 55 0.71 5.95 -12.64
C ASN A 55 -0.80 6.12 -12.55
N CYS A 56 -1.41 6.63 -13.62
CA CYS A 56 -2.83 6.97 -13.65
C CYS A 56 -3.63 5.85 -14.32
N ALA A 57 -4.83 5.56 -13.84
CA ALA A 57 -5.72 4.65 -14.54
C ALA A 57 -6.24 5.27 -15.85
N ILE A 58 -6.48 4.44 -16.86
CA ILE A 58 -7.14 4.87 -18.11
C ILE A 58 -8.54 5.41 -17.80
N LYS A 59 -9.26 4.78 -16.86
CA LYS A 59 -10.54 5.28 -16.37
C LYS A 59 -10.32 6.49 -15.45
N LYS A 60 -10.78 7.66 -15.88
CA LYS A 60 -10.71 8.90 -15.08
C LYS A 60 -11.44 8.75 -13.74
N GLY A 61 -10.87 9.31 -12.68
CA GLY A 61 -11.46 9.28 -11.33
C GLY A 61 -11.38 7.93 -10.62
N TYR A 62 -10.58 6.99 -11.11
CA TYR A 62 -10.47 5.64 -10.58
C TYR A 62 -9.01 5.26 -10.32
N SER A 63 -8.75 4.52 -9.23
CA SER A 63 -7.42 3.97 -8.90
C SER A 63 -6.30 5.04 -8.97
N GLY A 64 -5.12 4.66 -9.43
CA GLY A 64 -3.95 5.52 -9.59
C GLY A 64 -3.06 5.52 -8.36
N VAL A 65 -1.75 5.47 -8.56
CA VAL A 65 -0.74 5.55 -7.51
C VAL A 65 0.28 6.64 -7.83
N VAL A 66 0.88 7.20 -6.78
CA VAL A 66 1.90 8.25 -6.90
C VAL A 66 3.01 7.99 -5.91
N THR A 67 4.26 8.11 -6.33
CA THR A 67 5.41 8.05 -5.42
C THR A 67 6.12 9.39 -5.42
N PHE A 68 6.20 10.02 -4.25
CA PHE A 68 7.00 11.22 -3.99
C PHE A 68 8.29 10.82 -3.30
N THR A 69 9.45 11.28 -3.78
CA THR A 69 10.75 10.99 -3.14
C THR A 69 11.67 12.21 -3.13
N LYS A 70 12.39 12.44 -2.03
CA LYS A 70 13.40 13.51 -1.94
C LYS A 70 14.65 13.21 -2.79
N LYS A 71 15.01 11.93 -2.92
CA LYS A 71 16.14 11.48 -3.74
C LYS A 71 15.60 10.97 -5.08
N GLU A 72 16.20 11.44 -6.18
CA GLU A 72 15.88 10.95 -7.51
C GLU A 72 16.22 9.44 -7.63
N PRO A 73 15.28 8.59 -8.06
CA PRO A 73 15.55 7.18 -8.34
C PRO A 73 16.52 7.01 -9.53
N LEU A 74 17.26 5.90 -9.56
CA LEU A 74 18.10 5.51 -10.69
C LEU A 74 17.26 5.17 -11.93
N SER A 75 16.08 4.60 -11.71
CA SER A 75 15.10 4.30 -12.75
C SER A 75 13.70 4.25 -12.16
N VAL A 76 12.69 4.44 -13.00
CA VAL A 76 11.27 4.32 -12.62
C VAL A 76 10.55 3.51 -13.69
N SER A 77 9.73 2.55 -13.26
CA SER A 77 8.84 1.78 -14.13
C SER A 77 7.40 1.81 -13.65
N TYR A 78 6.48 1.66 -14.59
CA TYR A 78 5.04 1.78 -14.40
C TYR A 78 4.37 0.46 -14.77
N GLY A 79 3.58 -0.11 -13.85
CA GLY A 79 2.97 -1.41 -14.04
C GLY A 79 3.91 -2.59 -13.78
N ILE A 80 3.47 -3.78 -14.21
CA ILE A 80 4.21 -5.06 -14.08
C ILE A 80 4.50 -5.72 -15.44
N ASN A 81 4.35 -4.97 -16.53
CA ASN A 81 4.54 -5.39 -17.92
C ASN A 81 3.55 -6.49 -18.37
N ILE A 82 2.29 -6.37 -17.92
CA ILE A 82 1.19 -7.25 -18.33
C ILE A 82 -0.01 -6.37 -18.64
N ASP A 83 -0.42 -6.30 -19.91
CA ASP A 83 -1.45 -5.38 -20.41
C ASP A 83 -2.76 -5.44 -19.61
N GLU A 84 -3.19 -6.63 -19.17
CA GLU A 84 -4.40 -6.80 -18.37
C GLU A 84 -4.29 -6.15 -16.96
N HIS A 85 -3.09 -6.04 -16.42
CA HIS A 85 -2.80 -5.53 -15.08
C HIS A 85 -2.42 -4.04 -15.09
N ASP A 86 -1.97 -3.52 -16.23
CA ASP A 86 -1.38 -2.17 -16.33
C ASP A 86 -2.38 -1.08 -16.74
N LYS A 87 -3.65 -1.42 -16.96
CA LYS A 87 -4.72 -0.46 -17.34
C LYS A 87 -5.23 0.41 -16.18
N GLU A 88 -5.01 -0.03 -14.95
CA GLU A 88 -5.61 0.59 -13.76
C GLU A 88 -4.62 1.45 -12.96
N GLY A 89 -3.39 1.65 -13.45
CA GLY A 89 -2.39 2.52 -12.82
C GLY A 89 -2.04 2.10 -11.39
N ARG A 90 -1.85 0.79 -11.17
CA ARG A 90 -1.79 0.20 -9.83
C ARG A 90 -0.39 0.09 -9.23
N VAL A 91 0.66 0.23 -10.03
CA VAL A 91 2.04 -0.02 -9.59
C VAL A 91 3.00 1.04 -10.11
N VAL A 92 3.81 1.59 -9.22
CA VAL A 92 5.03 2.36 -9.55
C VAL A 92 6.20 1.68 -8.86
N THR A 93 7.26 1.41 -9.61
CA THR A 93 8.52 0.89 -9.05
C THR A 93 9.62 1.92 -9.22
N CYS A 94 10.23 2.34 -8.11
CA CYS A 94 11.39 3.21 -8.10
C CYS A 94 12.63 2.39 -7.72
N GLU A 95 13.68 2.47 -8.55
CA GLU A 95 14.96 1.84 -8.27
C GLU A 95 15.88 2.80 -7.52
N PHE A 96 16.33 2.43 -6.34
CA PHE A 96 17.39 3.13 -5.62
C PHE A 96 18.69 2.31 -5.67
N GLU A 97 19.79 2.89 -5.18
CA GLU A 97 21.10 2.23 -5.14
C GLU A 97 21.05 0.88 -4.40
N SER A 98 20.32 0.81 -3.27
CA SER A 98 20.34 -0.36 -2.39
C SER A 98 19.06 -1.21 -2.39
N PHE A 99 17.97 -0.75 -2.99
CA PHE A 99 16.70 -1.50 -3.03
C PHE A 99 15.77 -0.98 -4.14
N TYR A 100 14.77 -1.77 -4.49
CA TYR A 100 13.58 -1.31 -5.23
C TYR A 100 12.46 -0.96 -4.26
N LEU A 101 11.77 0.16 -4.49
CA LEU A 101 10.50 0.48 -3.84
C LEU A 101 9.35 0.26 -4.81
N VAL A 102 8.38 -0.58 -4.42
CA VAL A 102 7.17 -0.86 -5.19
C VAL A 102 5.98 -0.28 -4.43
N ASN A 103 5.41 0.80 -4.97
CA ASN A 103 4.13 1.35 -4.52
C ASN A 103 3.00 0.64 -5.27
N VAL A 104 2.12 -0.05 -4.54
CA VAL A 104 1.06 -0.88 -5.12
C VAL A 104 -0.32 -0.57 -4.53
N TYR A 105 -1.33 -0.55 -5.40
CA TYR A 105 -2.73 -0.63 -5.03
C TYR A 105 -3.33 -1.91 -5.59
N THR A 106 -3.50 -2.93 -4.75
CA THR A 106 -3.97 -4.26 -5.17
C THR A 106 -5.47 -4.21 -5.56
N PRO A 107 -5.90 -4.87 -6.65
CA PRO A 107 -7.31 -4.90 -7.03
C PRO A 107 -8.19 -5.52 -5.95
N ASN A 108 -9.26 -4.83 -5.55
CA ASN A 108 -10.25 -5.38 -4.63
C ASN A 108 -11.09 -6.48 -5.31
N SER A 109 -11.41 -7.56 -4.58
CA SER A 109 -12.25 -8.67 -5.06
C SER A 109 -13.73 -8.33 -5.25
N GLN A 110 -14.13 -7.11 -4.86
CA GLN A 110 -15.47 -6.55 -4.91
C GLN A 110 -16.50 -7.31 -4.05
N GLN A 111 -17.70 -6.72 -3.95
CA GLN A 111 -18.81 -7.31 -3.23
C GLN A 111 -19.14 -8.71 -3.77
N ALA A 112 -19.47 -9.64 -2.86
CA ALA A 112 -19.74 -11.03 -3.18
C ALA A 112 -18.59 -11.73 -3.94
N LEU A 113 -17.35 -11.23 -3.82
CA LEU A 113 -16.16 -11.81 -4.43
C LEU A 113 -16.23 -11.89 -5.96
N SER A 114 -17.01 -11.00 -6.60
CA SER A 114 -17.28 -11.03 -8.04
C SER A 114 -16.03 -10.89 -8.91
N ARG A 115 -14.95 -10.32 -8.36
CA ARG A 115 -13.67 -10.12 -9.04
C ARG A 115 -12.53 -10.98 -8.48
N LEU A 116 -12.84 -11.97 -7.65
CA LEU A 116 -11.83 -12.80 -6.97
C LEU A 116 -10.92 -13.55 -7.95
N SER A 117 -11.45 -14.06 -9.07
CA SER A 117 -10.64 -14.76 -10.08
C SER A 117 -9.52 -13.90 -10.64
N TYR A 118 -9.82 -12.64 -10.99
CA TYR A 118 -8.83 -11.65 -11.41
C TYR A 118 -7.87 -11.28 -10.28
N ARG A 119 -8.36 -11.13 -9.05
CA ARG A 119 -7.50 -10.91 -7.88
C ARG A 119 -6.48 -12.06 -7.73
N MET A 120 -6.89 -13.31 -7.93
CA MET A 120 -5.99 -14.46 -7.84
C MET A 120 -4.92 -14.49 -8.93
N SER A 121 -5.27 -14.14 -10.19
CA SER A 121 -4.26 -14.03 -11.26
C SER A 121 -3.28 -12.89 -10.98
N TRP A 122 -3.78 -11.73 -10.55
CA TRP A 122 -2.95 -10.60 -10.11
C TRP A 122 -1.92 -11.02 -9.06
N GLU A 123 -2.33 -11.73 -8.00
CA GLU A 123 -1.41 -12.13 -6.91
C GLU A 123 -0.28 -13.06 -7.40
N VAL A 124 -0.59 -13.95 -8.35
CA VAL A 124 0.41 -14.86 -8.94
C VAL A 124 1.44 -14.07 -9.75
N GLU A 125 0.99 -13.17 -10.62
CA GLU A 125 1.87 -12.39 -11.48
C GLU A 125 2.64 -11.32 -10.71
N PHE A 126 2.00 -10.66 -9.73
CA PHE A 126 2.66 -9.69 -8.85
C PHE A 126 3.78 -10.34 -8.04
N LYS A 127 3.54 -11.53 -7.46
CA LYS A 127 4.60 -12.29 -6.78
C LYS A 127 5.78 -12.59 -7.71
N LYS A 128 5.53 -13.04 -8.95
CA LYS A 128 6.61 -13.29 -9.93
C LYS A 128 7.38 -12.01 -10.25
N PHE A 129 6.69 -10.90 -10.45
CA PHE A 129 7.29 -9.58 -10.69
C PHE A 129 8.23 -9.18 -9.55
N LEU A 130 7.78 -9.26 -8.30
CA LEU A 130 8.59 -8.93 -7.13
C LEU A 130 9.83 -9.83 -7.03
N LYS A 131 9.69 -11.13 -7.27
CA LYS A 131 10.82 -12.06 -7.24
C LYS A 131 11.82 -11.80 -8.36
N ALA A 132 11.38 -11.34 -9.53
CA ALA A 132 12.27 -10.95 -10.61
C ALA A 132 13.09 -9.69 -10.26
N LEU A 133 12.50 -8.72 -9.55
CA LEU A 133 13.23 -7.57 -9.01
C LEU A 133 14.26 -7.99 -7.96
N GLU A 134 13.88 -8.92 -7.07
CA GLU A 134 14.72 -9.40 -5.98
C GLU A 134 16.00 -10.11 -6.45
N LEU A 135 16.03 -10.60 -7.70
CA LEU A 135 17.26 -11.12 -8.32
C LEU A 135 18.35 -10.07 -8.49
N LYS A 136 17.97 -8.79 -8.54
CA LYS A 136 18.90 -7.66 -8.76
C LYS A 136 19.20 -6.92 -7.47
N LYS A 137 18.16 -6.54 -6.72
CA LYS A 137 18.26 -5.79 -5.45
C LYS A 137 17.12 -6.18 -4.52
N PRO A 138 17.30 -6.08 -3.19
CA PRO A 138 16.20 -6.26 -2.25
C PRO A 138 15.00 -5.35 -2.57
N VAL A 139 13.80 -5.80 -2.24
CA VAL A 139 12.55 -5.11 -2.58
C VAL A 139 11.83 -4.66 -1.30
N ILE A 140 11.33 -3.44 -1.30
CA ILE A 140 10.34 -2.93 -0.36
C ILE A 140 9.04 -2.74 -1.13
N VAL A 141 7.96 -3.36 -0.68
CA VAL A 141 6.61 -3.17 -1.21
C VAL A 141 5.82 -2.36 -0.20
N CYS A 142 5.06 -1.38 -0.67
CA CYS A 142 4.15 -0.63 0.18
C CYS A 142 2.82 -0.33 -0.51
N GLY A 143 1.76 -0.26 0.29
CA GLY A 143 0.45 0.16 -0.18
C GLY A 143 -0.70 -0.64 0.39
N ASP A 144 -1.89 -0.33 -0.12
CA ASP A 144 -3.13 -1.05 0.16
C ASP A 144 -3.15 -2.36 -0.65
N LEU A 145 -2.97 -3.47 0.08
CA LEU A 145 -2.97 -4.81 -0.47
C LEU A 145 -4.36 -5.46 -0.47
N ASN A 146 -5.40 -4.76 0.00
CA ASN A 146 -6.78 -5.23 0.02
C ASN A 146 -6.90 -6.65 0.64
N VAL A 147 -6.16 -6.91 1.71
CA VAL A 147 -6.21 -8.19 2.44
C VAL A 147 -5.81 -7.96 3.90
N ALA A 148 -6.63 -8.41 4.85
CA ALA A 148 -6.24 -8.61 6.24
C ALA A 148 -5.74 -10.05 6.37
N HIS A 149 -4.49 -10.24 6.82
CA HIS A 149 -3.83 -11.54 6.75
C HIS A 149 -4.38 -12.55 7.76
N ASN A 150 -4.35 -12.19 9.04
CA ASN A 150 -4.75 -13.04 10.15
C ASN A 150 -5.98 -12.49 10.87
N GLU A 151 -6.61 -13.30 11.72
CA GLU A 151 -7.77 -12.86 12.50
C GLU A 151 -7.47 -11.67 13.41
N ILE A 152 -6.21 -11.49 13.84
CA ILE A 152 -5.76 -10.32 14.61
C ILE A 152 -5.70 -9.02 13.78
N ASP A 153 -5.82 -9.12 12.46
CA ASP A 153 -5.71 -8.00 11.51
C ASP A 153 -7.07 -7.36 11.18
N LEU A 154 -8.17 -7.79 11.80
CA LEU A 154 -9.49 -7.14 11.70
C LEU A 154 -10.35 -7.38 12.93
N GLU A 155 -11.31 -6.50 13.21
CA GLU A 155 -12.14 -6.60 14.42
C GLU A 155 -13.12 -7.79 14.40
N ASN A 156 -13.69 -8.13 13.24
CA ASN A 156 -14.76 -9.13 13.13
C ASN A 156 -14.42 -10.26 12.12
N PRO A 157 -13.42 -11.12 12.39
CA PRO A 157 -12.96 -12.15 11.44
C PRO A 157 -14.06 -13.15 11.04
N LYS A 158 -14.85 -13.61 12.01
CA LYS A 158 -15.86 -14.67 11.81
C LYS A 158 -16.93 -14.29 10.78
N THR A 159 -17.37 -13.04 10.78
CA THR A 159 -18.41 -12.56 9.86
C THR A 159 -17.85 -12.13 8.50
N ASN A 160 -16.52 -12.02 8.35
CA ASN A 160 -15.88 -11.48 7.17
C ASN A 160 -15.16 -12.52 6.31
N ARG A 161 -15.13 -13.79 6.71
CA ARG A 161 -14.42 -14.86 6.01
C ARG A 161 -14.88 -15.12 4.56
N LYS A 162 -16.04 -14.58 4.16
CA LYS A 162 -16.59 -14.65 2.80
C LYS A 162 -16.68 -13.27 2.11
N ASN A 163 -16.07 -12.25 2.70
CA ASN A 163 -16.05 -10.89 2.18
C ASN A 163 -14.68 -10.59 1.56
N ALA A 164 -14.66 -9.69 0.57
CA ALA A 164 -13.42 -9.20 -0.01
C ALA A 164 -12.54 -8.57 1.07
N GLY A 165 -11.25 -8.88 1.02
CA GLY A 165 -10.25 -8.50 2.02
C GLY A 165 -10.01 -9.55 3.10
N PHE A 166 -10.83 -10.59 3.25
CA PHE A 166 -10.60 -11.66 4.25
C PHE A 166 -11.03 -13.05 3.77
N SER A 167 -11.14 -13.26 2.45
CA SER A 167 -11.39 -14.60 1.92
C SER A 167 -10.21 -15.52 2.19
N ASP A 168 -10.45 -16.84 2.24
CA ASP A 168 -9.38 -17.82 2.45
C ASP A 168 -8.37 -17.80 1.28
N GLU A 169 -8.84 -17.49 0.06
CA GLU A 169 -8.01 -17.36 -1.13
C GLU A 169 -7.09 -16.13 -1.06
N GLU A 170 -7.59 -14.97 -0.67
CA GLU A 170 -6.80 -13.74 -0.50
C GLU A 170 -5.73 -13.92 0.58
N ARG A 171 -6.11 -14.48 1.73
CA ARG A 171 -5.18 -14.80 2.83
C ARG A 171 -4.16 -15.86 2.42
N GLY A 172 -4.59 -16.84 1.64
CA GLY A 172 -3.72 -17.87 1.06
C GLY A 172 -2.65 -17.27 0.16
N LYS A 173 -3.02 -16.33 -0.72
CA LYS A 173 -2.05 -15.64 -1.59
C LYS A 173 -1.09 -14.74 -0.83
N PHE A 174 -1.57 -14.05 0.21
CA PHE A 174 -0.68 -13.29 1.08
C PHE A 174 0.32 -14.19 1.82
N ASN A 175 -0.13 -15.35 2.32
CA ASN A 175 0.76 -16.38 2.89
C ASN A 175 1.82 -16.86 1.89
N GLU A 176 1.44 -17.13 0.64
CA GLU A 176 2.40 -17.51 -0.40
C GLU A 176 3.45 -16.42 -0.63
N LEU A 177 3.07 -15.15 -0.59
CA LEU A 177 4.00 -14.02 -0.76
C LEU A 177 4.99 -13.95 0.41
N LEU A 178 4.52 -14.06 1.67
CA LEU A 178 5.41 -14.07 2.83
C LEU A 178 6.35 -15.28 2.82
N ASN A 179 5.83 -16.46 2.50
CA ASN A 179 6.63 -17.69 2.37
C ASN A 179 7.65 -17.61 1.22
N ALA A 180 7.47 -16.71 0.26
CA ALA A 180 8.45 -16.43 -0.79
C ALA A 180 9.64 -15.57 -0.31
N GLY A 181 9.71 -15.23 0.98
CA GLY A 181 10.83 -14.52 1.61
C GLY A 181 10.57 -13.04 1.93
N PHE A 182 9.31 -12.60 1.86
CA PHE A 182 8.91 -11.26 2.26
C PHE A 182 8.51 -11.23 3.74
N ILE A 183 8.89 -10.16 4.42
CA ILE A 183 8.59 -9.90 5.82
C ILE A 183 7.48 -8.85 5.89
N ASP A 184 6.38 -9.15 6.58
CA ASP A 184 5.45 -8.13 7.06
C ASP A 184 6.13 -7.32 8.17
N THR A 185 6.55 -6.10 7.85
CA THR A 185 7.36 -5.27 8.75
C THR A 185 6.63 -4.89 10.03
N PHE A 186 5.31 -4.68 9.97
CA PHE A 186 4.54 -4.36 11.17
C PHE A 186 4.48 -5.57 12.10
N ARG A 187 4.22 -6.77 11.56
CA ARG A 187 4.19 -8.01 12.35
C ARG A 187 5.58 -8.47 12.79
N TYR A 188 6.65 -8.05 12.11
CA TYR A 188 8.01 -8.28 12.58
C TYR A 188 8.28 -7.60 13.92
N PHE A 189 7.87 -6.33 14.07
CA PHE A 189 8.03 -5.59 15.34
C PHE A 189 6.91 -5.86 16.35
N TYR A 190 5.69 -6.09 15.87
CA TYR A 190 4.48 -6.20 16.70
C TYR A 190 3.68 -7.48 16.37
N PRO A 191 4.26 -8.68 16.57
CA PRO A 191 3.66 -9.93 16.10
C PRO A 191 2.27 -10.21 16.67
N ASN A 192 2.05 -9.84 17.93
CA ASN A 192 0.82 -10.14 18.68
C ASN A 192 -0.03 -8.89 18.97
N LYS A 193 0.28 -7.74 18.37
CA LYS A 193 -0.45 -6.49 18.65
C LYS A 193 -1.81 -6.52 17.98
N GLU A 194 -2.86 -6.71 18.77
CA GLU A 194 -4.25 -6.65 18.32
C GLU A 194 -4.71 -5.19 18.15
N LYS A 195 -5.85 -4.99 17.49
CA LYS A 195 -6.52 -3.69 17.34
C LYS A 195 -5.70 -2.60 16.63
N ALA A 196 -4.72 -3.04 15.84
CA ALA A 196 -3.83 -2.19 15.05
C ALA A 196 -4.28 -2.19 13.59
N TYR A 197 -5.24 -1.33 13.27
CA TYR A 197 -5.91 -1.27 11.97
C TYR A 197 -5.46 -0.06 11.17
N THR A 198 -5.66 -0.12 9.85
CA THR A 198 -5.26 0.92 8.90
C THR A 198 -6.44 1.44 8.08
N TRP A 199 -7.56 0.70 8.04
CA TRP A 199 -8.78 1.07 7.35
C TRP A 199 -10.02 0.91 8.24
N TRP A 200 -10.97 1.83 8.09
CA TRP A 200 -12.28 1.79 8.75
C TRP A 200 -13.37 2.29 7.82
N SER A 201 -14.53 1.62 7.84
CA SER A 201 -15.71 2.11 7.13
C SER A 201 -16.12 3.51 7.61
N TYR A 202 -16.56 4.37 6.70
CA TYR A 202 -17.24 5.63 7.07
C TYR A 202 -18.59 5.43 7.77
N MET A 203 -19.15 4.21 7.72
CA MET A 203 -20.44 3.91 8.32
C MET A 203 -20.32 3.64 9.83
N GLN A 204 -21.40 3.93 10.56
CA GLN A 204 -21.59 3.49 11.96
C GLN A 204 -20.51 3.93 12.95
N GLN A 205 -19.74 4.99 12.63
CA GLN A 205 -18.61 5.47 13.44
C GLN A 205 -17.58 4.35 13.67
N ALA A 206 -17.30 3.54 12.64
CA ALA A 206 -16.42 2.38 12.77
C ALA A 206 -15.01 2.79 13.23
N ARG A 207 -14.50 3.95 12.77
CA ARG A 207 -13.20 4.48 13.21
C ARG A 207 -13.17 4.81 14.70
N ASP A 208 -14.19 5.51 15.21
CA ASP A 208 -14.28 5.88 16.63
C ASP A 208 -14.40 4.64 17.54
N LYS A 209 -15.10 3.61 17.07
CA LYS A 209 -15.24 2.31 17.76
C LYS A 209 -14.07 1.36 17.52
N ASN A 210 -13.09 1.78 16.71
CA ASN A 210 -11.98 0.98 16.21
C ASN A 210 -12.39 -0.36 15.56
N ILE A 211 -13.54 -0.40 14.86
CA ILE A 211 -13.98 -1.54 14.07
C ILE A 211 -13.28 -1.46 12.71
N GLY A 212 -12.02 -1.90 12.67
CA GLY A 212 -11.13 -1.69 11.54
C GLY A 212 -10.49 -2.97 11.00
N TRP A 213 -9.68 -2.76 9.97
CA TRP A 213 -8.90 -3.77 9.26
C TRP A 213 -7.49 -3.25 9.00
N ARG A 214 -6.48 -4.11 9.06
CA ARG A 214 -5.11 -3.82 8.63
C ARG A 214 -4.93 -4.37 7.22
N ILE A 215 -4.99 -3.49 6.24
CA ILE A 215 -4.87 -3.83 4.81
C ILE A 215 -3.79 -3.04 4.08
N ASP A 216 -3.15 -2.10 4.78
CA ASP A 216 -2.02 -1.31 4.29
C ASP A 216 -0.72 -1.84 4.89
N TYR A 217 0.27 -2.10 4.04
CA TYR A 217 1.47 -2.81 4.43
C TYR A 217 2.74 -2.10 3.99
N PHE A 218 3.81 -2.35 4.74
CA PHE A 218 5.17 -2.40 4.20
C PHE A 218 5.65 -3.85 4.28
N LEU A 219 6.01 -4.44 3.14
CA LEU A 219 6.67 -5.74 3.06
C LEU A 219 8.12 -5.53 2.61
N CYS A 220 9.06 -6.27 3.16
CA CYS A 220 10.46 -6.18 2.72
C CYS A 220 11.08 -7.55 2.46
N SER A 221 11.96 -7.63 1.47
CA SER A 221 12.86 -8.75 1.26
C SER A 221 13.69 -9.05 2.52
N ASN A 222 13.90 -10.32 2.83
CA ASN A 222 14.64 -10.76 4.03
C ASN A 222 16.05 -10.12 4.20
N PRO A 223 16.85 -9.84 3.15
CA PRO A 223 18.12 -9.13 3.31
C PRO A 223 18.03 -7.72 3.93
N LEU A 224 16.86 -7.07 3.89
CA LEU A 224 16.64 -5.76 4.52
C LEU A 224 16.33 -5.86 6.01
N LYS A 225 16.18 -7.07 6.57
CA LYS A 225 15.79 -7.30 7.97
C LYS A 225 16.67 -6.57 8.98
N THR A 226 17.99 -6.55 8.77
CA THR A 226 18.95 -5.87 9.66
C THR A 226 18.90 -4.35 9.56
N ARG A 227 18.23 -3.82 8.52
CA ARG A 227 18.03 -2.38 8.33
C ARG A 227 16.72 -1.87 8.92
N LEU A 228 15.81 -2.75 9.30
CA LEU A 228 14.51 -2.37 9.87
C LEU A 228 14.74 -1.70 11.24
N LYS A 229 14.19 -0.50 11.41
CA LYS A 229 14.24 0.26 12.67
C LYS A 229 12.88 0.25 13.40
N ASP A 230 11.79 0.56 12.70
CA ASP A 230 10.43 0.49 13.24
C ASP A 230 9.37 0.44 12.11
N ALA A 231 8.14 0.06 12.45
CA ALA A 231 6.98 0.11 11.56
C ALA A 231 5.79 0.78 12.27
N LEU A 232 5.20 1.80 11.65
CA LEU A 232 4.23 2.69 12.29
C LEU A 232 2.85 2.60 11.62
N ILE A 233 1.81 2.80 12.42
CA ILE A 233 0.44 3.02 11.96
C ILE A 233 -0.02 4.36 12.55
N TYR A 234 -0.25 5.35 11.69
CA TYR A 234 -0.62 6.71 12.09
C TYR A 234 -2.14 6.85 12.27
N LYS A 235 -2.72 6.02 13.15
CA LYS A 235 -4.18 5.86 13.30
C LYS A 235 -4.95 7.17 13.53
N ASP A 236 -4.30 8.17 14.13
CA ASP A 236 -4.92 9.46 14.50
C ASP A 236 -4.93 10.45 13.32
N ILE A 237 -4.22 10.14 12.22
CA ILE A 237 -4.21 10.96 11.02
C ILE A 237 -5.45 10.67 10.18
N LEU A 238 -6.31 11.68 10.07
CA LEU A 238 -7.55 11.64 9.30
C LEU A 238 -7.32 12.08 7.84
N GLY A 239 -8.37 12.03 7.03
CA GLY A 239 -8.37 12.51 5.65
C GLY A 239 -8.94 11.49 4.66
N SER A 240 -8.67 10.22 4.93
CA SER A 240 -9.15 9.05 4.19
C SER A 240 -9.84 8.07 5.15
N ASP A 241 -10.54 7.07 4.60
CA ASP A 241 -10.99 5.88 5.32
C ASP A 241 -9.80 4.99 5.73
N HIS A 242 -8.63 5.22 5.12
CA HIS A 242 -7.36 4.71 5.60
C HIS A 242 -6.60 5.74 6.45
N CYS A 243 -5.72 5.27 7.32
CA CYS A 243 -4.64 6.07 7.90
C CYS A 243 -3.29 5.72 7.25
N PRO A 244 -2.31 6.62 7.27
CA PRO A 244 -0.96 6.33 6.79
C PRO A 244 -0.30 5.19 7.59
N VAL A 245 0.54 4.41 6.91
CA VAL A 245 1.50 3.49 7.53
C VAL A 245 2.92 3.93 7.21
N GLY A 246 3.87 3.60 8.08
CA GLY A 246 5.26 4.01 7.94
C GLY A 246 6.26 2.90 8.17
N LEU A 247 7.42 3.03 7.54
CA LEU A 247 8.60 2.20 7.75
C LEU A 247 9.81 3.07 8.00
N GLU A 248 10.52 2.82 9.10
CA GLU A 248 11.82 3.42 9.35
C GLU A 248 12.93 2.40 9.10
N LEU A 249 13.93 2.81 8.33
CA LEU A 249 15.18 2.09 8.11
C LEU A 249 16.34 2.87 8.74
N VAL A 250 17.33 2.16 9.26
CA VAL A 250 18.64 2.74 9.65
C VAL A 250 19.40 3.27 8.44
#